data_AF-A0A1S3Y4X7-F1
#
_entry.id   AF-A0A1S3Y4X7-F1
#
_cell.length_a   1.000
_cell.length_b   1.000
_cell.length_c   1.000
_cell.angle_alpha   90.00
_cell.angle_beta   90.00
_cell.angle_gamma   90.00
#
_symmetry.space_group_name_H-M   'P 1'
#
loop_
_entity.id
_entity.type
_entity.pdbx_description
1 polymer ?
#
loop_
_entity_poly.entity_id
_entity_poly.type
_entity_poly.pdbx_seq_one_letter_code
_entity_poly.pdbx_strand_id
1 'polypeptide(L)'
;MLLVNKADLLPISIRKKWAEYFHKQGILFLFWSAKAASAAMEGKIPTISQEAGDADTKIVGREELLVRLQSAAEEIVLTRNRSASVGGGPSHAHRANENLAADVQSRSVMVGFVGYPNVGKSSTINALVGEKRAGVTSTPGKTKHFQTLVISPKLTLCDCPGLVFPSFTSSRYEMIACGVLPIDRMTEHREAVQVVANRVPRKIIEDVYNISLPKPKPYESQSRPPTAAELLRTYCASRGYVAASGLPDETRAARQMLKDYVDGKLPHFETPP
;
A
#
# COMPACT_ATOMS: atom_id res chain seq x y z
N MET A 1 13.44 8.57 1.60
CA MET A 1 12.13 9.12 1.16
C MET A 1 11.05 8.10 1.44
N LEU A 2 9.92 8.51 2.03
CA LEU A 2 8.75 7.70 2.27
C LEU A 2 7.70 7.97 1.18
N LEU A 3 7.30 6.94 0.43
CA LEU A 3 6.21 7.04 -0.55
C LEU A 3 4.92 6.49 0.07
N VAL A 4 4.02 7.37 0.46
CA VAL A 4 2.74 7.02 1.09
C VAL A 4 1.73 6.68 0.00
N ASN A 5 1.63 5.39 -0.34
CA ASN A 5 0.71 4.89 -1.37
C ASN A 5 -0.73 4.78 -0.85
N LYS A 6 -1.70 4.62 -1.77
CA LYS A 6 -3.15 4.59 -1.53
C LYS A 6 -3.70 5.88 -0.92
N ALA A 7 -3.04 7.01 -1.18
CA ALA A 7 -3.45 8.30 -0.66
C ALA A 7 -4.81 8.78 -1.22
N ASP A 8 -5.32 8.14 -2.27
CA ASP A 8 -6.68 8.32 -2.79
C ASP A 8 -7.78 7.92 -1.79
N LEU A 9 -7.45 7.06 -0.82
CA LEU A 9 -8.38 6.66 0.24
C LEU A 9 -8.38 7.63 1.44
N LEU A 10 -7.50 8.64 1.44
CA LEU A 10 -7.34 9.58 2.54
C LEU A 10 -7.99 10.95 2.23
N PRO A 11 -8.91 11.43 3.08
CA PRO A 11 -9.36 12.82 3.04
C PRO A 11 -8.18 13.80 3.15
N ILE A 12 -8.31 14.99 2.55
CA ILE A 12 -7.27 16.03 2.62
C ILE A 12 -6.94 16.42 4.06
N SER A 13 -7.96 16.52 4.92
CA SER A 13 -7.77 16.86 6.33
C SER A 13 -6.84 15.88 7.06
N ILE A 14 -6.88 14.61 6.69
CA ILE A 14 -6.01 13.56 7.26
C ILE A 14 -4.62 13.62 6.64
N ARG A 15 -4.52 13.82 5.31
CA ARG A 15 -3.23 14.03 4.64
C ARG A 15 -2.48 15.21 5.23
N LYS A 16 -3.16 16.31 5.57
CA LYS A 16 -2.58 17.48 6.22
C LYS A 16 -1.96 17.13 7.59
N LYS A 17 -2.70 16.42 8.45
CA LYS A 17 -2.18 15.98 9.76
C LYS A 17 -0.93 15.10 9.61
N TRP A 18 -0.96 14.15 8.67
CA TRP A 18 0.20 13.30 8.41
C TRP A 18 1.40 14.07 7.85
N ALA A 19 1.16 15.04 6.95
CA ALA A 19 2.20 15.93 6.43
C ALA A 19 2.88 16.73 7.55
N GLU A 20 2.09 17.36 8.44
CA GLU A 20 2.59 18.08 9.62
C GLU A 20 3.45 17.17 10.51
N TYR A 21 3.00 15.93 10.75
CA TYR A 21 3.76 14.95 11.51
C TYR A 21 5.09 14.58 10.85
N PHE A 22 5.10 14.28 9.54
CA PHE A 22 6.33 13.93 8.83
C PHE A 22 7.34 15.07 8.79
N HIS A 23 6.87 16.32 8.60
CA HIS A 23 7.70 17.51 8.70
C HIS A 23 8.32 17.66 10.08
N LYS A 24 7.54 17.47 11.15
CA LYS A 24 8.03 17.52 12.53
C LYS A 24 9.11 16.46 12.81
N GLN A 25 9.01 15.29 12.17
CA GLN A 25 9.98 14.21 12.29
C GLN A 25 11.16 14.31 11.29
N GLY A 26 11.20 15.34 10.43
CA GLY A 26 12.23 15.49 9.40
C GLY A 26 12.21 14.37 8.34
N ILE A 27 11.06 13.72 8.13
CA ILE A 27 10.92 12.62 7.18
C ILE A 27 10.53 13.20 5.82
N LEU A 28 11.35 12.98 4.79
CA LEU A 28 10.98 13.31 3.41
C LEU A 28 9.88 12.36 2.93
N PHE A 29 8.70 12.88 2.57
CA PHE A 29 7.54 12.09 2.17
C PHE A 29 6.90 12.58 0.87
N LEU A 30 6.13 11.71 0.21
CA LEU A 30 5.25 12.04 -0.91
C LEU A 30 3.96 11.20 -0.83
N PHE A 31 2.81 11.82 -1.10
CA PHE A 31 1.55 11.10 -1.27
C PHE A 31 1.38 10.58 -2.69
N TRP A 32 1.01 9.32 -2.83
CA TRP A 32 0.94 8.63 -4.12
C TRP A 32 -0.28 7.72 -4.19
N SER A 33 -0.80 7.52 -5.41
CA SER A 33 -1.79 6.49 -5.69
C SER A 33 -1.44 5.76 -6.97
N ALA A 34 -0.96 4.53 -6.82
CA ALA A 34 -0.72 3.64 -7.96
C ALA A 34 -2.01 3.36 -8.75
N LYS A 35 -3.16 3.27 -8.06
CA LYS A 35 -4.46 3.03 -8.68
C LYS A 35 -4.87 4.20 -9.59
N ALA A 36 -4.74 5.43 -9.09
CA ALA A 36 -5.04 6.61 -9.89
C ALA A 36 -4.07 6.78 -11.06
N ALA A 37 -2.78 6.52 -10.85
CA ALA A 37 -1.78 6.56 -11.90
C ALA A 37 -2.06 5.51 -13.01
N SER A 38 -2.42 4.28 -12.65
CA SER A 38 -2.83 3.26 -13.63
C SER A 38 -4.13 3.63 -14.35
N ALA A 39 -5.12 4.18 -13.64
CA ALA A 39 -6.39 4.61 -14.24
C ALA A 39 -6.19 5.73 -15.28
N ALA A 40 -5.32 6.70 -14.99
CA ALA A 40 -4.98 7.78 -15.92
C ALA A 40 -4.36 7.25 -17.22
N MET A 41 -3.54 6.19 -17.15
CA MET A 41 -2.97 5.56 -18.36
C MET A 41 -4.00 4.79 -19.18
N GLU A 42 -5.02 4.22 -18.54
CA GLU A 42 -6.15 3.57 -19.22
C GLU A 42 -7.16 4.59 -19.80
N GLY A 43 -6.86 5.89 -19.75
CA GLY A 43 -7.75 6.96 -20.23
C GLY A 43 -8.98 7.18 -19.35
N LYS A 44 -9.02 6.60 -18.15
CA LYS A 44 -10.11 6.79 -17.19
C LYS A 44 -9.88 8.07 -16.39
N ILE A 45 -10.93 8.87 -16.23
CA ILE A 45 -10.90 10.03 -15.33
C ILE A 45 -10.67 9.49 -13.91
N PRO A 46 -9.56 9.85 -13.24
CA PRO A 46 -9.34 9.41 -11.87
C PRO A 46 -10.46 9.96 -11.00
N THR A 47 -11.04 9.14 -10.13
CA THR A 47 -12.07 9.56 -9.14
C THR A 47 -11.48 10.44 -8.03
N ILE A 48 -10.32 11.05 -8.26
CA ILE A 48 -9.71 11.99 -7.33
C ILE A 48 -10.39 13.32 -7.59
N SER A 49 -11.23 13.76 -6.64
CA SER A 49 -11.60 15.15 -6.50
C SER A 49 -10.30 15.96 -6.46
N GLN A 50 -10.02 16.74 -7.51
CA GLN A 50 -8.94 17.73 -7.49
C GLN A 50 -9.35 18.84 -6.52
N GLU A 51 -9.30 18.54 -5.23
CA GLU A 51 -9.43 19.54 -4.19
C GLU A 51 -8.10 20.29 -4.10
N ALA A 52 -8.18 21.62 -4.15
CA ALA A 52 -7.05 22.53 -4.05
C ALA A 52 -6.42 22.44 -2.65
N GLY A 53 -5.53 21.47 -2.47
CA GLY A 53 -4.69 21.32 -1.28
C GLY A 53 -3.33 21.98 -1.47
N ASP A 54 -2.67 22.25 -0.36
CA ASP A 54 -1.26 22.67 -0.31
C ASP A 54 -0.35 21.66 -1.04
N ALA A 55 0.78 22.11 -1.58
CA ALA A 55 1.69 21.32 -2.41
C ALA A 55 2.09 19.99 -1.75
N ASP A 56 2.25 20.00 -0.42
CA ASP A 56 2.66 18.84 0.38
C ASP A 56 1.53 17.83 0.62
N THR A 57 0.28 18.24 0.45
CA THR A 57 -0.89 17.34 0.61
C THR A 57 -1.32 16.72 -0.70
N LYS A 58 -0.84 17.22 -1.84
CA LYS A 58 -1.22 16.78 -3.18
C LYS A 58 -0.79 15.33 -3.44
N ILE A 59 -1.66 14.56 -4.09
CA ILE A 59 -1.29 13.23 -4.62
C ILE A 59 -0.47 13.45 -5.88
N VAL A 60 0.78 13.00 -5.85
CA VAL A 60 1.73 13.14 -6.95
C VAL A 60 1.27 12.31 -8.14
N GLY A 61 1.32 12.90 -9.33
CA GLY A 61 1.01 12.21 -10.59
C GLY A 61 2.19 11.37 -11.11
N ARG A 62 1.91 10.44 -12.03
CA ARG A 62 2.94 9.54 -12.60
C ARG A 62 4.15 10.29 -13.14
N GLU A 63 3.92 11.26 -14.01
CA GLU A 63 4.99 12.01 -14.67
C GLU A 63 5.81 12.83 -13.65
N GLU A 64 5.15 13.43 -12.66
CA GLU A 64 5.83 14.18 -11.60
C GLU A 64 6.74 13.25 -10.76
N LEU A 65 6.27 12.06 -10.40
CA LEU A 65 7.09 11.09 -9.65
C LEU A 65 8.24 10.54 -10.51
N LEU A 66 8.01 10.26 -11.79
CA LEU A 66 9.06 9.82 -12.72
C LEU A 66 10.16 10.85 -12.88
N VAL A 67 9.80 12.12 -13.10
CA VAL A 67 10.76 13.23 -13.22
C VAL A 67 11.60 13.33 -11.95
N ARG A 68 10.98 13.30 -10.76
CA ARG A 68 11.73 13.35 -9.48
C ARG A 68 12.71 12.18 -9.33
N LEU A 69 12.29 10.96 -9.68
CA LEU A 69 13.17 9.78 -9.62
C LEU A 69 14.32 9.86 -10.63
N GLN A 70 14.06 10.35 -11.84
CA GLN A 70 15.07 10.53 -12.88
C GLN A 70 16.08 11.62 -12.49
N SER A 71 15.63 12.80 -12.05
CA SER A 71 16.53 13.86 -11.61
C SER A 71 17.41 13.42 -10.44
N ALA A 72 16.83 12.74 -9.44
CA ALA A 72 17.61 12.18 -8.34
C ALA A 72 18.63 11.14 -8.81
N ALA A 73 18.26 10.28 -9.77
CA ALA A 73 19.19 9.32 -10.35
C ALA A 73 20.34 10.02 -11.08
N GLU A 74 20.06 11.06 -11.85
CA GLU A 74 21.06 11.83 -12.58
C GLU A 74 22.05 12.55 -11.66
N GLU A 75 21.56 13.18 -10.59
CA GLU A 75 22.41 13.82 -9.58
C GLU A 75 23.36 12.83 -8.90
N ILE A 76 22.86 11.63 -8.57
CA ILE A 76 23.69 10.56 -7.98
C ILE A 76 24.76 10.10 -8.96
N VAL A 77 24.43 9.91 -10.24
CA VAL A 77 25.40 9.52 -11.28
C VAL A 77 26.46 10.60 -11.47
N LEU A 78 26.06 11.87 -11.54
CA LEU A 78 26.99 13.01 -11.65
C LEU A 78 27.96 13.06 -10.45
N THR A 79 27.45 12.84 -9.25
CA THR A 79 28.26 12.81 -8.02
C THR A 79 29.27 11.67 -8.06
N ARG A 80 28.85 10.46 -8.46
CA ARG A 80 29.74 9.30 -8.60
C ARG A 80 30.86 9.53 -9.62
N ASN A 81 30.53 10.14 -10.77
CA ASN A 81 31.51 10.43 -11.82
C ASN A 81 32.54 11.46 -11.36
N ARG A 82 32.14 12.49 -10.60
CA ARG A 82 33.08 13.46 -9.99
C ARG A 82 34.03 12.77 -9.01
N SER A 83 33.54 11.84 -8.18
CA SER A 83 34.38 11.07 -7.25
C SER A 83 35.36 10.14 -7.97
N ALA A 84 34.96 9.55 -9.10
CA ALA A 84 35.82 8.67 -9.90
C ALA A 84 36.96 9.44 -10.60
N SER A 85 36.73 10.69 -11.03
CA SER A 85 37.77 11.52 -11.68
C SER A 85 38.87 12.03 -10.73
N VAL A 86 38.63 12.02 -9.41
CA VAL A 86 39.60 12.54 -8.41
C VAL A 86 40.51 11.44 -7.86
N GLY A 87 40.13 10.16 -7.98
CA GLY A 87 40.87 9.01 -7.45
C GLY A 87 41.69 8.19 -8.46
N GLY A 88 41.66 8.53 -9.76
CA GLY A 88 42.29 7.76 -10.83
C GLY A 88 43.60 8.37 -11.32
N GLY A 89 44.72 8.03 -10.68
CA GLY A 89 46.04 8.14 -11.32
C GLY A 89 46.15 7.19 -12.53
N PRO A 90 47.00 7.48 -13.53
CA PRO A 90 47.05 6.70 -14.76
C PRO A 90 47.80 5.38 -14.52
N SER A 91 47.08 4.29 -14.33
CA SER A 91 47.67 2.95 -14.37
C SER A 91 46.76 1.95 -15.08
N HIS A 92 47.24 1.54 -16.25
CA HIS A 92 46.87 0.37 -17.05
C HIS A 92 45.56 0.41 -17.85
N ALA A 93 45.65 1.15 -18.96
CA ALA A 93 44.97 0.81 -20.20
C ALA A 93 45.43 -0.58 -20.68
N HIS A 94 44.76 -1.66 -20.27
CA HIS A 94 44.67 -2.94 -20.99
C HIS A 94 43.67 -3.86 -20.26
N ARG A 95 42.38 -3.70 -20.56
CA ARG A 95 41.33 -4.73 -20.42
C ARG A 95 40.06 -4.28 -21.13
N ALA A 96 40.18 -4.07 -22.43
CA ALA A 96 39.02 -3.99 -23.29
C ALA A 96 38.44 -5.41 -23.42
N ASN A 97 37.12 -5.51 -23.31
CA ASN A 97 36.29 -6.56 -23.93
C ASN A 97 35.69 -7.73 -23.12
N GLU A 98 35.35 -7.58 -21.83
CA GLU A 98 34.46 -8.57 -21.16
C GLU A 98 33.33 -8.01 -20.27
N ASN A 99 33.13 -6.70 -20.12
CA ASN A 99 32.21 -6.18 -19.09
C ASN A 99 31.32 -4.99 -19.52
N LEU A 100 30.66 -5.05 -20.68
CA LEU A 100 29.63 -4.04 -21.01
C LEU A 100 28.46 -4.05 -20.01
N ALA A 101 28.07 -5.23 -19.48
CA ALA A 101 27.00 -5.32 -18.50
C ALA A 101 27.36 -4.69 -17.13
N ALA A 102 28.63 -4.81 -16.70
CA ALA A 102 29.11 -4.19 -15.46
C ALA A 102 29.37 -2.68 -15.63
N ASP A 103 29.76 -2.21 -16.81
CA ASP A 103 29.98 -0.77 -17.08
C ASP A 103 28.65 0.00 -17.26
N VAL A 104 27.56 -0.67 -17.65
CA VAL A 104 26.20 -0.08 -17.63
C VAL A 104 25.64 0.01 -16.20
N GLN A 105 26.02 -0.93 -15.32
CA GLN A 105 25.71 -0.86 -13.88
C GLN A 105 26.42 0.28 -13.17
N SER A 106 27.62 0.69 -13.63
CA SER A 106 28.36 1.81 -13.04
C SER A 106 27.67 3.17 -13.28
N ARG A 107 26.89 3.29 -14.36
CA ARG A 107 26.21 4.54 -14.78
C ARG A 107 24.71 4.61 -14.46
N SER A 108 24.12 3.56 -13.90
CA SER A 108 22.69 3.52 -13.58
C SER A 108 22.44 3.52 -12.06
N VAL A 109 21.32 4.13 -11.65
CA VAL A 109 20.85 4.12 -10.27
C VAL A 109 19.74 3.11 -10.13
N MET A 110 19.86 2.29 -9.09
CA MET A 110 18.87 1.31 -8.73
C MET A 110 18.01 1.84 -7.58
N VAL A 111 16.69 1.88 -7.79
CA VAL A 111 15.71 2.31 -6.79
C VAL A 111 14.84 1.12 -6.39
N GLY A 112 14.97 0.67 -5.14
CA GLY A 112 14.17 -0.41 -4.58
C GLY A 112 12.95 0.09 -3.80
N PHE A 113 11.83 -0.59 -3.96
CA PHE A 113 10.63 -0.37 -3.14
C PHE A 113 10.60 -1.38 -1.99
N VAL A 114 10.59 -0.88 -0.75
CA VAL A 114 10.56 -1.71 0.47
C VAL A 114 9.32 -1.39 1.28
N GLY A 115 8.68 -2.42 1.84
CA GLY A 115 7.51 -2.27 2.70
C GLY A 115 6.69 -3.55 2.83
N TYR A 116 5.63 -3.48 3.65
CA TYR A 116 4.73 -4.59 3.95
C TYR A 116 4.14 -5.25 2.69
N PRO A 117 3.71 -6.52 2.75
CA PRO A 117 2.86 -7.12 1.72
C PRO A 117 1.64 -6.23 1.41
N ASN A 118 1.13 -6.28 0.18
CA ASN A 118 -0.10 -5.60 -0.25
C ASN A 118 -0.19 -4.07 -0.13
N VAL A 119 0.90 -3.38 0.20
CA VAL A 119 0.98 -1.90 0.17
C VAL A 119 1.03 -1.32 -1.25
N GLY A 120 1.14 -2.17 -2.28
CA GLY A 120 1.13 -1.76 -3.69
C GLY A 120 2.51 -1.42 -4.29
N LYS A 121 3.58 -2.11 -3.85
CA LYS A 121 4.94 -1.98 -4.42
C LYS A 121 4.95 -2.32 -5.92
N SER A 122 4.56 -3.54 -6.27
CA SER A 122 4.48 -4.00 -7.66
C SER A 122 3.48 -3.19 -8.49
N SER A 123 2.38 -2.73 -7.89
CA SER A 123 1.41 -1.83 -8.54
C SER A 123 2.01 -0.47 -8.86
N THR A 124 2.81 0.09 -7.94
CA THR A 124 3.54 1.35 -8.16
C THR A 124 4.55 1.20 -9.29
N ILE A 125 5.28 0.10 -9.31
CA ILE A 125 6.24 -0.20 -10.36
C ILE A 125 5.54 -0.31 -11.72
N ASN A 126 4.46 -1.08 -11.85
CA ASN A 126 3.69 -1.16 -13.10
C ASN A 126 3.16 0.21 -13.55
N ALA A 127 2.67 1.02 -12.60
CA ALA A 127 2.20 2.37 -12.90
C ALA A 127 3.32 3.29 -13.40
N LEU A 128 4.53 3.16 -12.87
CA LEU A 128 5.70 3.92 -13.34
C LEU A 128 6.18 3.42 -14.70
N VAL A 129 6.35 2.10 -14.87
CA VAL A 129 6.76 1.47 -16.13
C VAL A 129 5.79 1.80 -17.27
N GLY A 130 4.50 1.88 -16.99
CA GLY A 130 3.48 2.07 -18.02
C GLY A 130 2.81 0.78 -18.49
N GLU A 131 3.32 -0.36 -18.06
CA GLU A 131 2.89 -1.69 -18.50
C GLU A 131 2.83 -2.66 -17.33
N LYS A 132 2.05 -3.73 -17.48
CA LYS A 132 1.93 -4.81 -16.48
C LYS A 132 3.12 -5.77 -16.58
N ARG A 133 4.25 -5.40 -15.97
CA ARG A 133 5.48 -6.23 -15.93
C ARG A 133 5.59 -7.09 -14.66
N ALA A 134 5.11 -6.59 -13.53
CA ALA A 134 5.06 -7.31 -12.27
C ALA A 134 3.66 -7.87 -12.01
N GLY A 135 3.58 -9.13 -11.56
CA GLY A 135 2.31 -9.73 -11.17
C GLY A 135 1.74 -9.08 -9.91
N VAL A 136 0.47 -8.66 -9.96
CA VAL A 136 -0.24 -8.05 -8.82
C VAL A 136 -1.43 -8.91 -8.39
N THR A 137 -1.68 -9.00 -7.10
CA THR A 137 -2.88 -9.61 -6.50
C THR A 137 -3.09 -9.00 -5.11
N SER A 138 -4.31 -9.10 -4.58
CA SER A 138 -4.66 -8.74 -3.21
C SER A 138 -4.21 -9.78 -2.18
N THR A 139 -3.80 -10.98 -2.60
CA THR A 139 -3.26 -11.99 -1.68
C THR A 139 -1.77 -11.71 -1.38
N PRO A 140 -1.36 -11.71 -0.09
CA PRO A 140 0.05 -11.59 0.28
C PRO A 140 0.93 -12.67 -0.37
N GLY A 141 2.21 -12.34 -0.61
CA GLY A 141 3.21 -13.33 -1.04
C GLY A 141 3.25 -13.60 -2.55
N LYS A 142 2.66 -12.71 -3.37
CA LYS A 142 2.77 -12.80 -4.84
C LYS A 142 4.20 -12.60 -5.35
N THR A 143 4.85 -11.53 -4.92
CA THR A 143 6.24 -11.22 -5.26
C THR A 143 7.14 -12.03 -4.34
N LYS A 144 7.71 -13.12 -4.87
CA LYS A 144 8.60 -14.03 -4.13
C LYS A 144 10.08 -13.82 -4.43
N HIS A 145 10.38 -13.22 -5.56
CA HIS A 145 11.75 -13.03 -6.05
C HIS A 145 12.03 -11.54 -6.25
N PHE A 146 13.29 -11.17 -6.04
CA PHE A 146 13.80 -9.86 -6.40
C PHE A 146 13.88 -9.75 -7.92
N GLN A 147 13.36 -8.66 -8.49
CA GLN A 147 13.36 -8.42 -9.92
C GLN A 147 13.73 -6.97 -10.23
N THR A 148 14.46 -6.77 -11.32
CA THR A 148 14.93 -5.46 -11.79
C THR A 148 14.23 -5.09 -13.10
N LEU A 149 13.69 -3.88 -13.18
CA LEU A 149 13.05 -3.34 -14.37
C LEU A 149 13.77 -2.05 -14.78
N VAL A 150 14.42 -2.07 -15.93
CA VAL A 150 15.13 -0.91 -16.49
C VAL A 150 14.09 0.02 -17.11
N ILE A 151 14.00 1.25 -16.58
CA ILE A 151 13.09 2.29 -17.11
C ILE A 151 13.82 3.16 -18.13
N SER A 152 15.06 3.51 -17.83
CA SER A 152 15.94 4.29 -18.70
C SER A 152 17.38 3.83 -18.49
N PRO A 153 18.33 4.23 -19.36
CA PRO A 153 19.75 3.88 -19.19
C PRO A 153 20.33 4.31 -17.84
N LYS A 154 19.72 5.30 -17.16
CA LYS A 154 20.17 5.83 -15.87
C LYS A 154 19.34 5.38 -14.67
N LEU A 155 18.16 4.78 -14.88
CA LEU A 155 17.22 4.42 -13.80
C LEU A 155 16.70 2.99 -13.96
N THR A 156 16.97 2.17 -12.95
CA THR A 156 16.42 0.83 -12.79
C THR A 156 15.57 0.76 -11.53
N LEU A 157 14.35 0.24 -11.63
CA LEU A 157 13.48 -0.02 -10.49
C LEU A 157 13.61 -1.47 -10.02
N CYS A 158 13.47 -1.70 -8.73
CA CYS A 158 13.48 -3.04 -8.15
C CYS A 158 12.20 -3.34 -7.39
N ASP A 159 11.60 -4.48 -7.72
CA ASP A 159 10.48 -5.04 -6.96
C ASP A 159 11.02 -6.07 -5.98
N CYS A 160 10.79 -5.80 -4.70
CA CYS A 160 11.21 -6.65 -3.59
C CYS A 160 9.99 -7.39 -3.01
N PRO A 161 10.18 -8.62 -2.50
CA PRO A 161 9.16 -9.28 -1.69
C PRO A 161 8.68 -8.40 -0.53
N GLY A 162 7.43 -8.60 -0.11
CA GLY A 162 6.91 -7.91 1.07
C GLY A 162 7.62 -8.37 2.34
N LEU A 163 8.11 -7.42 3.13
CA LEU A 163 8.80 -7.68 4.38
C LEU A 163 7.94 -7.19 5.54
N VAL A 164 7.88 -7.99 6.60
CA VAL A 164 7.20 -7.65 7.84
C VAL A 164 8.29 -7.44 8.88
N PHE A 165 8.45 -6.21 9.36
CA PHE A 165 9.37 -5.95 10.46
C PHE A 165 8.77 -6.49 11.76
N PRO A 166 9.55 -7.19 12.60
CA PRO A 166 9.06 -7.66 13.89
C PRO A 166 8.71 -6.45 14.76
N SER A 167 7.43 -6.23 15.00
CA SER A 167 6.92 -5.27 15.98
C SER A 167 6.16 -6.04 17.05
N PHE A 168 6.44 -5.75 18.32
CA PHE A 168 5.78 -6.39 19.46
C PHE A 168 4.36 -5.88 19.70
N THR A 169 3.95 -4.80 19.01
CA THR A 169 2.65 -4.14 19.26
C THR A 169 1.50 -4.75 18.47
N SER A 170 1.77 -5.43 17.35
CA SER A 170 0.70 -5.88 16.46
C SER A 170 0.30 -7.32 16.71
N SER A 171 -0.99 -7.52 16.99
CA SER A 171 -1.57 -8.87 17.09
C SER A 171 -1.62 -9.54 15.71
N ARG A 172 -1.67 -10.88 15.69
CA ARG A 172 -1.87 -11.66 14.45
C ARG A 172 -3.13 -11.20 13.69
N TYR A 173 -4.21 -10.90 14.41
CA TYR A 173 -5.50 -10.50 13.85
C TYR A 173 -5.44 -9.12 13.20
N GLU A 174 -4.66 -8.21 13.78
CA GLU A 174 -4.38 -6.92 13.18
C GLU A 174 -3.58 -7.08 11.87
N MET A 175 -2.59 -7.98 11.83
CA MET A 175 -1.85 -8.27 10.60
C MET A 175 -2.75 -8.87 9.51
N ILE A 176 -3.76 -9.66 9.88
CA ILE A 176 -4.77 -10.16 8.93
C ILE A 176 -5.63 -9.00 8.44
N ALA A 177 -6.14 -8.16 9.34
CA ALA A 177 -6.98 -7.00 8.99
C ALA A 177 -6.22 -5.99 8.09
N CYS A 178 -4.92 -5.79 8.30
CA CYS A 178 -4.07 -4.94 7.45
C CYS A 178 -3.68 -5.61 6.12
N GLY A 179 -4.11 -6.86 5.87
CA GLY A 179 -3.79 -7.59 4.64
C GLY A 179 -2.33 -8.00 4.52
N VAL A 180 -1.61 -8.14 5.64
CA VAL A 180 -0.22 -8.63 5.69
C VAL A 180 -0.20 -10.16 5.66
N LEU A 181 -1.12 -10.79 6.39
CA LEU A 181 -1.31 -12.24 6.43
C LEU A 181 -2.47 -12.68 5.51
N PRO A 182 -2.42 -13.89 4.93
CA PRO A 182 -3.43 -14.34 3.99
C PRO A 182 -4.78 -14.62 4.68
N ILE A 183 -5.80 -13.86 4.29
CA ILE A 183 -7.18 -13.97 4.81
C ILE A 183 -7.76 -15.37 4.57
N ASP A 184 -7.47 -15.99 3.42
CA ASP A 184 -8.07 -17.28 3.06
C ASP A 184 -7.60 -18.45 3.96
N ARG A 185 -6.45 -18.30 4.63
CA ARG A 185 -5.85 -19.32 5.50
C ARG A 185 -6.08 -19.06 7.00
N MET A 186 -6.88 -18.06 7.35
CA MET A 186 -7.17 -17.78 8.75
C MET A 186 -8.05 -18.88 9.37
N THR A 187 -7.72 -19.26 10.60
CA THR A 187 -8.47 -20.23 11.41
C THR A 187 -9.52 -19.55 12.28
N GLU A 188 -9.16 -18.41 12.87
CA GLU A 188 -10.00 -17.65 13.80
C GLU A 188 -10.44 -16.35 13.16
N HIS A 189 -11.68 -16.34 12.69
CA HIS A 189 -12.22 -15.22 11.91
C HIS A 189 -12.81 -14.11 12.77
N ARG A 190 -13.36 -14.43 13.96
CA ARG A 190 -14.06 -13.46 14.80
C ARG A 190 -13.14 -12.36 15.33
N GLU A 191 -11.92 -12.68 15.74
CA GLU A 191 -11.01 -11.68 16.31
C GLU A 191 -10.49 -10.70 15.25
N ALA A 192 -10.16 -11.20 14.05
CA ALA A 192 -9.80 -10.34 12.92
C ALA A 192 -10.94 -9.40 12.53
N VAL A 193 -12.18 -9.90 12.57
CA VAL A 193 -13.38 -9.09 12.36
C VAL A 193 -13.60 -8.07 13.48
N GLN A 194 -13.31 -8.44 14.74
CA GLN A 194 -13.42 -7.51 15.87
C GLN A 194 -12.47 -6.34 15.72
N VAL A 195 -11.25 -6.55 15.20
CA VAL A 195 -10.32 -5.47 14.89
C VAL A 195 -10.95 -4.47 13.90
N VAL A 196 -11.61 -4.96 12.85
CA VAL A 196 -12.32 -4.10 11.88
C VAL A 196 -13.49 -3.37 12.55
N ALA A 197 -14.28 -4.06 13.36
CA ALA A 197 -15.42 -3.48 14.08
C ALA A 197 -15.00 -2.39 15.09
N ASN A 198 -13.82 -2.51 15.69
CA ASN A 198 -13.27 -1.50 16.59
C ASN A 198 -12.76 -0.26 15.84
N ARG A 199 -12.31 -0.44 14.59
CA ARG A 199 -11.70 0.61 13.75
C ARG A 199 -12.71 1.39 12.92
N VAL A 200 -13.73 0.72 12.40
CA VAL A 200 -14.72 1.30 11.51
C VAL A 200 -15.97 1.69 12.31
N PRO A 201 -16.38 2.97 12.29
CA PRO A 201 -17.61 3.40 12.94
C PRO A 201 -18.82 2.59 12.46
N ARG A 202 -19.68 2.20 13.41
CA ARG A 202 -20.90 1.42 13.16
C ARG A 202 -21.72 1.93 11.99
N LYS A 203 -21.95 3.24 11.93
CA LYS A 203 -22.74 3.88 10.88
C LYS A 203 -22.19 3.60 9.48
N ILE A 204 -20.88 3.64 9.30
CA ILE A 204 -20.22 3.36 8.02
C ILE A 204 -20.44 1.90 7.62
N ILE A 205 -20.37 0.97 8.57
CA ILE A 205 -20.63 -0.46 8.30
C ILE A 205 -22.08 -0.68 7.86
N GLU A 206 -23.03 -0.06 8.57
CA GLU A 206 -24.47 -0.12 8.25
C GLU A 206 -24.74 0.46 6.86
N ASP A 207 -24.16 1.62 6.53
CA ASP A 207 -24.32 2.30 5.24
C ASP A 207 -23.70 1.49 4.08
N VAL A 208 -22.46 0.99 4.24
CA VAL A 208 -21.74 0.26 3.18
C VAL A 208 -22.39 -1.09 2.88
N TYR A 209 -22.88 -1.79 3.91
CA TYR A 209 -23.48 -3.11 3.72
C TYR A 209 -25.00 -3.07 3.57
N ASN A 210 -25.63 -1.92 3.78
CA ASN A 210 -27.07 -1.75 3.84
C ASN A 210 -27.70 -2.73 4.85
N ILE A 211 -27.17 -2.73 6.07
CA ILE A 211 -27.61 -3.60 7.16
C ILE A 211 -27.96 -2.79 8.39
N SER A 212 -28.85 -3.32 9.24
CA SER A 212 -29.17 -2.76 10.55
C SER A 212 -28.55 -3.64 11.63
N LEU A 213 -27.54 -3.14 12.34
CA LEU A 213 -26.91 -3.88 13.41
C LEU A 213 -27.81 -3.86 14.66
N PRO A 214 -27.71 -4.86 15.56
CA PRO A 214 -28.42 -4.80 16.84
C PRO A 214 -27.83 -3.68 17.72
N LYS A 215 -28.69 -2.93 18.41
CA LYS A 215 -28.22 -1.91 19.37
C LYS A 215 -27.63 -2.60 20.62
N PRO A 216 -26.62 -2.00 21.28
CA PRO A 216 -26.13 -2.51 22.55
C PRO A 216 -27.26 -2.64 23.57
N LYS A 217 -27.16 -3.63 24.45
CA LYS A 217 -28.17 -3.84 25.48
C LYS A 217 -28.24 -2.62 26.42
N PRO A 218 -29.37 -2.37 27.11
CA PRO A 218 -29.52 -1.16 27.94
C PRO A 218 -28.45 -1.00 29.03
N TYR A 219 -27.89 -2.11 29.52
CA TYR A 219 -26.84 -2.12 30.54
C TYR A 219 -25.41 -2.06 29.97
N GLU A 220 -25.25 -2.08 28.65
CA GLU A 220 -23.96 -1.94 27.96
C GLU A 220 -23.76 -0.50 27.49
N SER A 221 -22.50 -0.10 27.29
CA SER A 221 -22.20 1.20 26.71
C SER A 221 -22.83 1.32 25.32
N GLN A 222 -23.69 2.32 25.13
CA GLN A 222 -24.36 2.57 23.84
C GLN A 222 -23.38 3.01 22.74
N SER A 223 -22.18 3.47 23.11
CA SER A 223 -21.13 3.85 22.18
C SER A 223 -20.18 2.70 21.82
N ARG A 224 -20.39 1.49 22.35
CA ARG A 224 -19.48 0.36 22.06
C ARG A 224 -19.47 0.00 20.58
N PRO A 225 -18.33 -0.46 20.04
CA PRO A 225 -18.31 -1.07 18.71
C PRO A 225 -19.19 -2.33 18.66
N PRO A 226 -19.71 -2.70 17.47
CA PRO A 226 -20.45 -3.94 17.33
C PRO A 226 -19.53 -5.14 17.61
N THR A 227 -20.11 -6.19 18.19
CA THR A 227 -19.36 -7.42 18.43
C THR A 227 -19.20 -8.17 17.11
N ALA A 228 -18.08 -8.86 16.91
CA ALA A 228 -17.84 -9.65 15.71
C ALA A 228 -18.99 -10.64 15.41
N ALA A 229 -19.54 -11.27 16.44
CA ALA A 229 -20.68 -12.18 16.29
C ALA A 229 -21.96 -11.47 15.83
N GLU A 230 -22.26 -10.28 16.36
CA GLU A 230 -23.42 -9.47 15.94
C GLU A 230 -23.27 -9.06 14.48
N LEU A 231 -22.10 -8.54 14.13
CA LEU A 231 -21.77 -8.08 12.78
C LEU A 231 -21.86 -9.21 11.75
N LEU A 232 -21.22 -10.35 12.03
CA LEU A 232 -21.21 -11.50 11.13
C LEU A 232 -22.60 -12.11 10.95
N ARG A 233 -23.38 -12.25 12.03
CA ARG A 233 -24.74 -12.80 11.94
C ARG A 233 -25.65 -11.90 11.11
N THR A 234 -25.64 -10.60 11.35
CA THR A 234 -26.44 -9.64 10.56
C THR A 234 -26.00 -9.63 9.09
N TYR A 235 -24.69 -9.67 8.83
CA TYR A 235 -24.16 -9.73 7.47
C TYR A 235 -24.56 -11.02 6.76
N CYS A 236 -24.45 -12.17 7.42
CA CYS A 236 -24.88 -13.46 6.87
C CYS A 236 -26.37 -13.47 6.56
N ALA A 237 -27.21 -12.95 7.47
CA ALA A 237 -28.65 -12.86 7.27
C ALA A 237 -29.02 -11.99 6.06
N SER A 238 -28.36 -10.83 5.91
CA SER A 238 -28.56 -9.93 4.76
C SER A 238 -28.16 -10.57 3.43
N ARG A 239 -27.11 -11.39 3.41
CA ARG A 239 -26.56 -12.01 2.20
C ARG A 239 -27.03 -13.44 1.94
N GLY A 240 -27.83 -14.02 2.84
CA GLY A 240 -28.26 -15.42 2.76
C GLY A 240 -27.10 -16.42 2.89
N TYR A 241 -26.06 -16.09 3.64
CA TYR A 241 -24.92 -16.99 3.85
C TYR A 241 -25.24 -18.00 4.96
N VAL A 242 -25.55 -19.22 4.52
CA VAL A 242 -25.94 -20.32 5.40
C VAL A 242 -25.04 -21.52 5.10
N ALA A 243 -24.51 -22.13 6.16
CA ALA A 243 -23.73 -23.37 6.09
C ALA A 243 -24.65 -24.57 5.85
N ALA A 244 -24.07 -25.73 5.51
CA ALA A 244 -24.84 -26.97 5.30
C ALA A 244 -25.68 -27.38 6.53
N SER A 245 -25.29 -26.96 7.73
CA SER A 245 -26.01 -27.21 8.99
C SER A 245 -27.20 -26.26 9.23
N GLY A 246 -27.48 -25.31 8.34
CA GLY A 246 -28.54 -24.31 8.52
C GLY A 246 -28.13 -23.12 9.41
N LEU A 247 -26.92 -23.12 9.97
CA LEU A 247 -26.37 -22.01 10.74
C LEU A 247 -25.73 -20.95 9.82
N PRO A 248 -25.65 -19.67 10.25
CA PRO A 248 -24.95 -18.64 9.49
C PRO A 248 -23.49 -18.99 9.20
N ASP A 249 -23.05 -18.87 7.94
CA ASP A 249 -21.66 -19.12 7.54
C ASP A 249 -20.76 -17.92 7.85
N GLU A 250 -20.38 -17.82 9.13
CA GLU A 250 -19.52 -16.75 9.65
C GLU A 250 -18.14 -16.74 9.00
N THR A 251 -17.60 -17.90 8.61
CA THR A 251 -16.27 -18.02 8.02
C THR A 251 -16.23 -17.37 6.64
N ARG A 252 -17.21 -17.66 5.78
CA ARG A 252 -17.35 -17.03 4.47
C ARG A 252 -17.59 -15.53 4.59
N ALA A 253 -18.49 -15.13 5.47
CA ALA A 253 -18.78 -13.72 5.72
C ALA A 253 -17.54 -12.94 6.17
N ALA A 254 -16.78 -13.49 7.12
CA ALA A 254 -15.59 -12.84 7.64
C ALA A 254 -14.51 -12.66 6.57
N ARG A 255 -14.27 -13.68 5.73
CA ARG A 255 -13.30 -13.56 4.63
C ARG A 255 -13.72 -12.47 3.64
N GLN A 256 -15.00 -12.39 3.29
CA GLN A 256 -15.48 -11.35 2.38
C GLN A 256 -15.32 -9.96 3.00
N MET A 257 -15.71 -9.78 4.26
CA MET A 257 -15.62 -8.50 4.94
C MET A 257 -14.17 -8.03 5.14
N LEU A 258 -13.24 -8.93 5.46
CA LEU A 258 -11.82 -8.60 5.55
C LEU A 258 -11.24 -8.22 4.18
N LYS A 259 -11.66 -8.88 3.10
CA LYS A 259 -11.27 -8.48 1.73
C LYS A 259 -11.80 -7.09 1.39
N ASP A 260 -13.08 -6.84 1.66
CA ASP A 260 -13.72 -5.54 1.47
C ASP A 260 -13.00 -4.43 2.27
N TYR A 261 -12.54 -4.72 3.48
CA TYR A 261 -11.75 -3.80 4.30
C TYR A 261 -10.36 -3.51 3.70
N VAL A 262 -9.62 -4.53 3.28
CA VAL A 262 -8.29 -4.36 2.66
C VAL A 262 -8.36 -3.67 1.29
N ASP A 263 -9.44 -3.90 0.54
CA ASP A 263 -9.71 -3.27 -0.76
C ASP A 263 -10.20 -1.81 -0.62
N GLY A 264 -10.49 -1.35 0.61
CA GLY A 264 -10.90 0.02 0.91
C GLY A 264 -12.39 0.31 0.72
N LYS A 265 -13.23 -0.73 0.58
CA LYS A 265 -14.70 -0.58 0.51
C LYS A 265 -15.27 -0.19 1.88
N LEU A 266 -14.68 -0.68 2.96
CA LEU A 266 -14.91 -0.17 4.30
C LEU A 266 -13.83 0.88 4.62
N PRO A 267 -14.13 2.18 4.53
CA PRO A 267 -13.14 3.21 4.72
C PRO A 267 -12.71 3.29 6.19
N HIS A 268 -11.40 3.26 6.42
CA HIS A 268 -10.77 3.53 7.70
C HIS A 268 -9.43 4.23 7.48
N PHE A 269 -9.11 5.15 8.36
CA PHE A 269 -7.82 5.82 8.41
C PHE A 269 -7.46 6.11 9.87
N GLU A 270 -6.17 5.99 10.19
CA GLU A 270 -5.65 6.37 11.51
C GLU A 270 -5.10 7.81 11.45
N THR A 271 -5.25 8.53 12.56
CA THR A 271 -4.60 9.83 12.77
C THR A 271 -3.15 9.64 13.18
N PRO A 272 -2.25 10.57 12.84
CA PRO A 272 -0.86 10.50 13.32
C PRO A 272 -0.81 10.55 14.87
N PRO A 273 0.27 10.02 15.49
CA PRO A 273 0.50 10.06 16.94
C PRO A 273 0.67 11.46 17.52
#